data_AF-A0A6J4K6G7-F1
#
_entry.id   AF-A0A6J4K6G7-F1
#
_cell.length_a   1.000
_cell.length_b   1.000
_cell.length_c   1.000
_cell.angle_alpha   90.00
_cell.angle_beta   90.00
_cell.angle_gamma   90.00
#
_symmetry.space_group_name_H-M   'P 1'
#
loop_
_entity.id
_entity.type
_entity.pdbx_description
1 polymer ?
#
loop_
_entity_poly.entity_id
_entity_poly.type
_entity_poly.pdbx_seq_one_letter_code
_entity_poly.pdbx_strand_id
1 'polypeptide(L)'
;MRRAAIEVALNEPDRKMIPQFRDFGEDVYRALRGLCAESLIDEVDRATDRFTVRDVRRQDIGTVTDAIRRVIRRYGWEDRVSLRRVDAGECAT
;
A
#
# COMPACT_ATOMS: atom_id res chain seq x y z
N MET A 1 -5.58 17.50 12.07
CA MET A 1 -4.23 17.01 11.70
C MET A 1 -4.23 16.63 10.23
N ARG A 2 -3.26 17.07 9.42
CA ARG A 2 -3.20 16.69 7.99
C ARG A 2 -2.79 15.22 7.89
N ARG A 3 -3.69 14.38 7.40
CA ARG A 3 -3.44 12.97 7.09
C ARG A 3 -2.87 12.85 5.68
N ALA A 4 -2.02 11.85 5.48
CA ALA A 4 -1.46 11.50 4.18
C ALA A 4 -1.94 10.11 3.77
N ALA A 5 -1.72 9.79 2.52
CA ALA A 5 -1.90 8.45 1.99
C ALA A 5 -0.68 8.03 1.18
N ILE A 6 -0.47 6.72 1.11
CA ILE A 6 0.58 6.10 0.31
C ILE A 6 -0.09 5.12 -0.64
N GLU A 7 -0.06 5.44 -1.92
CA GLU A 7 -0.48 4.54 -2.99
C GLU A 7 0.64 3.54 -3.27
N VAL A 8 0.26 2.28 -3.40
CA VAL A 8 1.11 1.17 -3.78
C VAL A 8 0.53 0.59 -5.06
N ALA A 9 1.29 0.59 -6.15
CA ALA A 9 0.80 0.20 -7.47
C ALA A 9 1.78 -0.73 -8.20
N LEU A 10 1.24 -1.67 -8.98
CA LEU A 10 2.01 -2.48 -9.92
C LEU A 10 2.40 -1.61 -11.12
N ASN A 11 3.68 -1.64 -11.49
CA ASN A 11 4.19 -0.91 -12.65
C ASN A 11 3.67 -1.52 -13.97
N GLU A 12 3.57 -2.85 -14.00
CA GLU A 12 3.07 -3.62 -15.14
C GLU A 12 2.08 -4.68 -14.64
N PRO A 13 0.78 -4.34 -14.51
CA PRO A 13 -0.21 -5.25 -13.98
C PRO A 13 -0.49 -6.40 -14.97
N ASP A 14 -0.12 -7.62 -14.59
CA ASP A 14 -0.51 -8.85 -15.27
C ASP A 14 -1.63 -9.57 -14.49
N ARG A 15 -2.59 -10.18 -15.21
CA ARG A 15 -3.73 -10.87 -14.56
C ARG A 15 -3.30 -11.99 -13.61
N LYS A 16 -2.15 -12.63 -13.85
CA LYS A 16 -1.60 -13.68 -12.97
C LYS A 16 -0.93 -13.10 -11.72
N MET A 17 -0.59 -11.81 -11.74
CA MET A 17 0.03 -11.11 -10.61
C MET A 17 -1.00 -10.55 -9.63
N ILE A 18 -2.26 -10.38 -10.05
CA ILE A 18 -3.33 -9.85 -9.18
C ILE A 18 -3.47 -10.66 -7.87
N PRO A 19 -3.53 -12.01 -7.89
CA PRO A 19 -3.61 -12.78 -6.63
C PRO A 19 -2.38 -12.56 -5.75
N GLN A 20 -1.18 -12.59 -6.34
CA GLN A 20 0.06 -12.34 -5.62
C GLN A 20 0.11 -10.93 -5.03
N PHE A 21 -0.48 -9.96 -5.73
CA PHE A 21 -0.51 -8.57 -5.31
C PHE A 21 -1.45 -8.37 -4.12
N ARG A 22 -2.52 -9.15 -4.05
CA ARG A 22 -3.38 -9.23 -2.86
C ARG A 22 -2.66 -9.87 -1.69
N ASP A 23 -1.97 -11.00 -1.90
CA ASP A 23 -1.13 -11.63 -0.85
C ASP A 23 -0.09 -10.62 -0.32
N PHE A 24 0.59 -9.90 -1.22
CA PHE A 24 1.51 -8.82 -0.87
C PHE A 24 0.82 -7.70 -0.06
N GLY A 25 -0.36 -7.27 -0.48
CA GLY A 25 -1.14 -6.27 0.23
C GLY A 25 -1.54 -6.72 1.63
N GLU A 26 -1.87 -8.00 1.82
CA GLU A 26 -2.16 -8.57 3.14
C GLU A 26 -0.92 -8.58 4.04
N ASP A 27 0.25 -8.92 3.50
CA ASP A 27 1.52 -8.82 4.22
C ASP A 27 1.86 -7.37 4.58
N VAL A 28 1.58 -6.41 3.70
CA VAL A 28 1.68 -4.97 4.00
C VAL A 28 0.73 -4.58 5.13
N TYR A 29 -0.54 -5.01 5.09
CA TYR A 29 -1.49 -4.77 6.18
C TYR A 29 -0.99 -5.35 7.50
N ARG A 30 -0.47 -6.59 7.50
CA ARG A 30 0.10 -7.23 8.69
C ARG A 30 1.31 -6.47 9.23
N ALA A 31 2.18 -5.99 8.35
CA ALA A 31 3.36 -5.19 8.73
C ALA A 31 2.99 -3.81 9.29
N LEU A 32 1.85 -3.25 8.87
CA LEU A 32 1.34 -1.95 9.30
C LEU A 32 0.29 -2.05 10.42
N ARG A 33 -0.01 -3.26 10.92
CA ARG A 33 -1.01 -3.48 11.95
C ARG A 33 -0.66 -2.67 13.21
N GLY A 34 -1.53 -1.72 13.56
CA GLY A 34 -1.33 -0.78 14.67
C GLY A 34 -0.74 0.58 14.28
N LEU A 35 -0.33 0.77 13.02
CA LEU A 35 0.16 2.04 12.47
C LEU A 35 -0.81 2.69 11.46
N CYS A 36 -1.72 1.91 10.87
CA CYS A 36 -2.68 2.37 9.86
C CYS A 36 -4.10 1.89 10.15
N ALA A 37 -5.08 2.47 9.44
CA ALA A 37 -6.49 2.14 9.60
C ALA A 37 -6.80 0.69 9.17
N GLU A 38 -7.74 0.04 9.87
CA GLU A 38 -8.19 -1.31 9.56
C GLU A 38 -8.79 -1.43 8.15
N SER A 39 -9.31 -0.32 7.61
CA SER A 39 -9.88 -0.22 6.25
C SER A 39 -8.89 -0.51 5.11
N LEU A 40 -7.58 -0.62 5.39
CA LEU A 40 -6.60 -1.06 4.40
C LEU A 40 -6.89 -2.48 3.89
N ILE A 41 -7.45 -3.36 4.72
CA ILE A 41 -7.72 -4.75 4.30
C ILE A 41 -8.80 -4.82 3.20
N ASP A 42 -9.85 -3.99 3.29
CA ASP A 42 -10.89 -3.89 2.26
C ASP A 42 -10.34 -3.35 0.93
N GLU A 43 -9.40 -2.41 0.98
CA GLU A 43 -8.74 -1.87 -0.21
C GLU A 43 -7.85 -2.93 -0.88
N VAL A 44 -7.16 -3.76 -0.09
CA VAL A 44 -6.31 -4.85 -0.59
C VAL A 44 -7.15 -5.95 -1.24
N ASP A 45 -8.27 -6.35 -0.64
CA ASP A 45 -9.13 -7.41 -1.18
C ASP A 45 -9.70 -7.04 -2.57
N ARG A 46 -10.00 -5.75 -2.75
CA ARG A 46 -10.49 -5.18 -4.01
C ARG A 46 -9.38 -4.80 -4.99
N ALA A 47 -8.12 -4.85 -4.57
CA ALA A 47 -7.00 -4.40 -5.39
C ALA A 47 -6.85 -5.26 -6.66
N THR A 48 -6.76 -4.57 -7.80
CA THR A 48 -6.43 -5.16 -9.11
C THR A 48 -4.99 -4.87 -9.47
N ASP A 49 -4.60 -3.60 -9.38
CA ASP A 49 -3.30 -3.08 -9.79
C ASP A 49 -2.72 -2.09 -8.77
N ARG A 50 -3.54 -1.61 -7.82
CA ARG A 50 -3.11 -0.70 -6.75
C ARG A 50 -4.00 -0.79 -5.52
N PHE A 51 -3.45 -0.38 -4.38
CA PHE A 51 -4.19 -0.10 -3.16
C PHE A 51 -3.59 1.13 -2.46
N THR A 52 -4.39 1.76 -1.59
CA THR A 52 -3.95 2.97 -0.87
C THR A 52 -3.93 2.74 0.62
N VAL A 53 -2.76 2.94 1.24
CA VAL A 53 -2.63 3.06 2.68
C VAL A 53 -3.05 4.47 3.09
N ARG A 54 -4.30 4.61 3.53
CA ARG A 54 -4.88 5.89 3.97
C ARG A 54 -4.64 6.11 5.46
N ASP A 55 -5.02 7.29 5.93
CA ASP A 55 -4.97 7.69 7.35
C ASP A 55 -3.58 7.77 7.98
N VAL A 56 -2.53 7.87 7.17
CA VAL A 56 -1.16 7.91 7.68
C VAL A 56 -0.88 9.27 8.29
N ARG A 57 -0.51 9.28 9.58
CA ARG A 57 -0.04 10.50 10.24
C ARG A 57 1.25 10.98 9.57
N ARG A 58 1.39 12.29 9.35
CA ARG A 58 2.56 12.85 8.64
C ARG A 58 3.92 12.43 9.23
N GLN A 59 4.01 12.32 10.55
CA GLN A 59 5.22 11.87 11.25
C GLN A 59 5.55 10.39 11.01
N ASP A 60 4.53 9.57 10.73
CA ASP A 60 4.65 8.13 10.58
C ASP A 60 4.86 7.72 9.11
N ILE A 61 4.80 8.66 8.16
CA ILE A 61 5.01 8.40 6.72
C ILE A 61 6.32 7.65 6.46
N GLY A 62 7.41 8.07 7.11
CA GLY A 62 8.72 7.43 6.95
C GLY A 62 8.68 5.97 7.41
N THR A 63 8.14 5.73 8.60
CA THR A 63 7.97 4.39 9.18
C THR A 63 7.08 3.50 8.31
N VAL A 64 5.94 4.00 7.85
CA VAL A 64 5.02 3.27 6.97
C VAL A 64 5.68 2.94 5.63
N THR A 65 6.36 3.91 5.02
CA THR A 65 7.07 3.71 3.74
C THR A 65 8.19 2.67 3.89
N ASP A 66 8.96 2.71 4.99
CA ASP A 66 10.02 1.72 5.24
C ASP A 66 9.44 0.32 5.45
N ALA A 67 8.34 0.21 6.20
CA ALA A 67 7.64 -1.06 6.39
C ALA A 67 7.16 -1.65 5.05
N ILE A 68 6.54 -0.84 4.19
CA ILE A 68 6.11 -1.31 2.86
C ILE A 68 7.33 -1.74 2.02
N ARG A 69 8.42 -0.96 2.03
CA ARG A 69 9.67 -1.32 1.33
C ARG A 69 10.27 -2.64 1.81
N ARG A 70 10.19 -2.97 3.11
CA ARG A 70 10.63 -4.27 3.62
C ARG A 70 9.80 -5.41 3.06
N VAL A 71 8.50 -5.23 2.92
CA VAL A 71 7.63 -6.24 2.30
C VAL A 71 7.95 -6.36 0.80
N ILE A 72 8.14 -5.24 0.09
CA ILE A 72 8.55 -5.25 -1.33
C ILE A 72 9.83 -6.07 -1.52
N ARG A 73 10.84 -5.88 -0.67
CA ARG A 73 12.09 -6.66 -0.70
C ARG A 73 11.88 -8.14 -0.42
N ARG A 74 10.99 -8.50 0.51
CA ARG A 74 10.66 -9.90 0.82
C ARG A 74 10.07 -10.63 -0.40
N TYR A 75 9.29 -9.92 -1.21
CA TYR A 75 8.70 -10.45 -2.45
C TYR A 75 9.64 -10.33 -3.66
N GLY A 76 10.74 -9.59 -3.56
CA GLY A 76 11.62 -9.28 -4.70
C GLY A 76 10.96 -8.37 -5.74
N TRP A 77 10.09 -7.45 -5.31
CA TRP A 77 9.21 -6.66 -6.17
C TRP A 77 9.66 -5.20 -6.37
N GLU A 78 10.94 -4.92 -6.14
CA GLU A 78 11.50 -3.58 -6.17
C GLU A 78 11.31 -2.87 -7.52
N ASP A 79 11.35 -3.62 -8.63
CA ASP A 79 11.05 -3.13 -9.99
C ASP A 79 9.58 -3.30 -10.41
N ARG A 80 8.79 -4.04 -9.62
CA ARG A 80 7.39 -4.39 -9.98
C ARG A 80 6.37 -3.48 -9.33
N VAL A 81 6.71 -2.88 -8.19
CA VAL A 81 5.82 -2.06 -7.39
C VAL A 81 6.42 -0.68 -7.18
N SER A 82 5.61 0.35 -7.39
CA SER A 82 5.95 1.73 -7.07
C SER A 82 5.18 2.24 -5.85
N LEU A 83 5.82 3.16 -5.12
CA LEU A 83 5.26 3.83 -3.95
C LEU A 83 5.12 5.31 -4.25
N ARG A 84 3.92 5.83 -4.11
CA ARG A 84 3.64 7.26 -4.31
C ARG A 84 2.88 7.81 -3.12
N ARG A 85 3.35 8.94 -2.58
CA ARG A 85 2.59 9.70 -1.61
C ARG A 85 1.46 10.43 -2.32
N VAL A 86 0.25 10.27 -1.83
CA VAL A 86 -0.95 10.98 -2.31
C VAL A 86 -1.58 11.75 -1.15
N ASP A 87 -2.17 12.91 -1.44
CA ASP A 87 -2.90 13.66 -0.43
C ASP A 87 -4.23 12.95 -0.12
N ALA A 88 -4.63 12.92 1.15
CA ALA A 88 -5.82 12.21 1.62
C ALA A 88 -7.15 12.84 1.15
N GLY A 89 -7.13 13.68 0.09
CA GLY A 89 -8.27 14.42 -0.45
C GLY A 89 -8.72 14.02 -1.85
N GLU A 90 -8.03 13.10 -2.54
CA GLU A 90 -8.40 12.67 -3.89
C GLU A 90 -8.72 11.17 -3.93
N CYS A 91 -9.86 10.81 -3.36
CA CYS A 91 -10.68 9.76 -3.99
C CYS A 91 -11.68 10.51 -4.87
N ALA A 92 -11.28 10.79 -6.11
CA ALA A 92 -12.25 11.13 -7.13
C ALA A 92 -13.12 9.89 -7.38
N THR A 93 -14.43 10.11 -7.25
CA THR A 93 -15.57 9.21 -7.45
C THR A 93 -15.43 8.20 -8.57
#